data_AF-G1U3R8-F1
#
_entry.id   AF-G1U3R8-F1
#
_cell.length_a   1.000
_cell.length_b   1.000
_cell.length_c   1.000
_cell.angle_alpha   90.00
_cell.angle_beta   90.00
_cell.angle_gamma   90.00
#
_symmetry.space_group_name_H-M   'P 1'
#
loop_
_entity.id
_entity.type
_entity.pdbx_description
1 polymer ?
#
loop_
_entity_poly.entity_id
_entity_poly.type
_entity_poly.pdbx_seq_one_letter_code
_entity_poly.pdbx_strand_id
1 'polypeptide(L)'
;METGLRWLLLVAVLKGVQCQEQLKESGGGLVTPGGSLTLTCTASAFDISSYSMGWFHQAPGKGLEYIGYISSGGSTYYASWVIGQFTISKT
;
A
#
# COMPACT_ATOMS: atom_id res chain seq x y z
N MET A 1 19.92 42.72 10.06
CA MET A 1 18.90 41.73 10.52
C MET A 1 18.14 41.10 9.34
N GLU A 2 18.58 41.27 8.09
CA GLU A 2 17.78 40.92 6.89
C GLU A 2 18.22 39.65 6.16
N THR A 3 19.40 39.12 6.48
CA THR A 3 19.94 37.91 5.84
C THR A 3 19.28 36.64 6.35
N GLY A 4 18.95 36.55 7.65
CA GLY A 4 18.32 35.37 8.26
C GLY A 4 16.94 35.05 7.69
N LEU A 5 16.14 36.07 7.39
CA LEU A 5 14.79 35.89 6.83
C LEU A 5 14.81 35.37 5.39
N ARG A 6 15.82 35.78 4.60
CA ARG A 6 16.03 35.29 3.23
C ARG A 6 16.39 33.80 3.18
N TRP A 7 17.22 33.34 4.11
CA TRP A 7 17.57 31.92 4.21
C TRP A 7 16.38 31.08 4.69
N LEU A 8 15.57 31.57 5.63
CA LEU A 8 14.34 30.89 6.06
C LEU A 8 13.32 30.74 4.92
N LEU A 9 13.18 31.76 4.07
CA LEU A 9 12.30 31.71 2.90
C LEU A 9 12.79 30.69 1.85
N LEU A 10 14.11 30.59 1.61
CA LEU A 10 14.68 29.60 0.68
C LEU A 10 14.44 28.15 1.14
N VAL A 11 14.52 27.87 2.45
CA VAL A 11 14.23 26.54 3.00
C VAL A 11 12.73 26.22 2.93
N ALA A 12 11.85 27.22 3.05
CA ALA A 12 10.41 27.04 2.96
C ALA A 12 9.91 26.73 1.52
N VAL A 13 10.61 27.20 0.49
CA VAL A 13 10.24 26.96 -0.92
C VAL A 13 10.67 25.56 -1.41
N LEU A 14 11.61 24.90 -0.74
CA LEU A 14 12.04 23.53 -1.03
C LEU A 14 11.12 22.44 -0.45
N LYS A 15 9.93 22.81 0.04
CA LYS A 15 8.86 21.85 0.33
C LYS A 15 8.41 21.24 -1.00
N GLY A 16 9.11 20.18 -1.42
CA GLY A 16 8.90 19.50 -2.69
C GLY A 16 7.44 19.12 -2.91
N VAL A 17 7.09 18.89 -4.19
CA VAL A 17 5.78 18.41 -4.61
C VAL A 17 5.40 17.20 -3.77
N GLN A 18 4.45 17.36 -2.85
CA GLN A 18 3.89 16.25 -2.12
C GLN A 18 2.80 15.64 -2.99
N CYS A 19 2.95 14.36 -3.36
CA CYS A 19 1.80 13.61 -3.88
C CYS A 19 0.76 13.57 -2.76
N GLN A 20 -0.36 14.25 -2.96
CA GLN A 20 -1.45 14.28 -2.01
C GLN A 20 -2.06 12.88 -1.83
N GLU A 21 -2.11 12.12 -2.92
CA GLU A 21 -2.62 10.75 -2.97
C GLU A 21 -1.50 9.73 -2.75
N GLN A 22 -1.66 8.83 -1.78
CA GLN A 22 -0.67 7.79 -1.49
C GLN A 22 -1.34 6.48 -1.06
N LEU A 23 -0.75 5.36 -1.47
CA LEU A 23 -0.97 4.04 -0.89
C LEU A 23 0.21 3.69 0.01
N LYS A 24 -0.06 3.26 1.24
CA LYS A 24 0.96 2.86 2.20
C LYS A 24 0.69 1.46 2.71
N GLU A 25 1.63 0.56 2.47
CA GLU A 25 1.58 -0.81 2.99
C GLU A 25 2.24 -0.89 4.39
N SER A 26 1.68 -1.74 5.25
CA SER A 26 2.22 -2.08 6.57
C SER A 26 1.83 -3.51 6.98
N GLY A 27 2.39 -4.01 8.09
CA GLY A 27 2.08 -5.36 8.60
C GLY A 27 2.94 -6.49 8.04
N GLY A 28 3.96 -6.16 7.24
CA GLY A 28 5.01 -7.11 6.81
C GLY A 28 5.86 -7.63 7.97
N GLY A 29 6.53 -8.78 7.79
CA GLY A 29 7.44 -9.32 8.80
C GLY A 29 7.84 -10.78 8.59
N LEU A 30 8.72 -11.28 9.45
CA LEU A 30 9.08 -12.69 9.52
C LEU A 30 8.08 -13.42 10.42
N VAL A 31 7.55 -14.54 9.94
CA VAL A 31 6.68 -15.43 10.72
C VAL A 31 7.24 -16.84 10.71
N THR A 32 6.93 -17.61 11.75
CA THR A 32 7.24 -19.04 11.77
C THR A 32 6.33 -19.79 10.79
N PRO A 33 6.76 -20.97 10.28
CA PRO A 33 5.91 -21.82 9.47
C PRO A 33 4.57 -22.12 10.17
N GLY A 34 3.45 -21.96 9.45
CA GLY A 34 2.10 -22.12 10.00
C GLY A 34 1.57 -20.93 10.80
N GLY A 35 2.40 -19.89 11.03
CA GLY A 35 1.93 -18.60 11.55
C GLY A 35 1.23 -17.78 10.46
N SER A 36 0.41 -16.82 10.88
CA SER A 36 -0.30 -15.90 9.98
C SER A 36 0.30 -14.51 10.05
N LEU A 37 0.26 -13.80 8.92
CA LEU A 37 0.65 -12.40 8.80
C LEU A 37 -0.51 -11.63 8.13
N THR A 38 -0.72 -10.39 8.54
CA THR A 38 -1.71 -9.51 7.93
C THR A 38 -1.01 -8.31 7.32
N LEU A 39 -1.14 -8.16 6.00
CA LEU A 39 -0.73 -6.95 5.29
C LEU A 39 -1.91 -5.97 5.22
N THR A 40 -1.63 -4.69 5.46
CA THR A 40 -2.62 -3.61 5.40
C THR A 40 -2.15 -2.54 4.44
N CYS A 41 -2.99 -2.19 3.47
CA CYS A 41 -2.79 -1.08 2.55
C CYS A 41 -3.74 0.07 2.91
N THR A 42 -3.20 1.24 3.24
CA THR A 42 -3.97 2.44 3.58
C THR A 42 -3.85 3.47 2.47
N ALA A 43 -5.00 3.96 1.98
CA ALA A 43 -5.07 5.10 1.08
C ALA A 43 -5.16 6.40 1.88
N SER A 44 -4.47 7.44 1.42
CA SER A 44 -4.63 8.80 1.91
C SER A 44 -5.06 9.73 0.78
N ALA A 45 -5.89 10.71 1.12
CA ALA A 45 -6.47 11.74 0.25
C ALA A 45 -7.52 11.27 -0.79
N PHE A 46 -7.77 9.97 -0.91
CA PHE A 46 -8.90 9.41 -1.65
C PHE A 46 -9.59 8.27 -0.90
N ASP A 47 -10.86 8.04 -1.28
CA ASP A 47 -11.64 6.92 -0.77
C ASP A 47 -11.36 5.65 -1.59
N ILE A 48 -10.77 4.65 -0.93
CA ILE A 48 -10.42 3.35 -1.52
C ILE A 48 -11.65 2.46 -1.75
N SER A 49 -12.80 2.78 -1.16
CA SER A 49 -14.04 2.01 -1.28
C SER A 49 -14.52 1.95 -2.74
N SER A 50 -14.33 3.03 -3.49
CA SER A 50 -14.76 3.18 -4.88
C SER A 50 -13.86 2.44 -5.88
N TYR A 51 -12.71 1.93 -5.44
CA TYR A 51 -11.72 1.28 -6.30
C TYR A 51 -11.61 -0.22 -6.01
N SER A 52 -11.22 -0.98 -7.03
CA SER A 52 -10.79 -2.37 -6.83
C SER A 52 -9.35 -2.40 -6.33
N MET A 53 -9.03 -3.32 -5.42
CA MET A 53 -7.69 -3.48 -4.86
C MET A 53 -7.14 -4.86 -5.18
N GLY A 54 -5.99 -4.92 -5.83
CA GLY A 54 -5.29 -6.16 -6.19
C GLY A 54 -4.06 -6.39 -5.32
N TRP A 55 -3.80 -7.66 -5.00
CA TRP A 55 -2.65 -8.10 -4.23
C TRP A 55 -1.76 -8.99 -5.09
N PHE A 56 -0.45 -8.75 -5.00
CA PHE A 56 0.59 -9.44 -5.74
C PHE A 56 1.73 -9.76 -4.79
N HIS A 57 2.42 -10.88 -5.00
CA HIS A 57 3.70 -11.15 -4.37
C HIS A 57 4.80 -11.21 -5.41
N GLN A 58 6.01 -10.87 -4.98
CA GLN A 58 7.21 -11.01 -5.79
C GLN A 58 8.30 -11.62 -4.92
N ALA A 59 8.69 -12.86 -5.24
CA ALA A 59 9.87 -13.46 -4.63
C ALA A 59 11.16 -12.84 -5.21
N PRO A 60 12.26 -12.80 -4.45
CA PRO A 60 13.55 -12.33 -4.97
C PRO A 60 13.95 -13.06 -6.27
N GLY A 61 14.24 -12.30 -7.32
CA GLY A 61 14.60 -12.86 -8.63
C GLY A 61 13.44 -13.46 -9.44
N LYS A 62 12.18 -13.30 -9.01
CA LYS A 62 10.98 -13.74 -9.72
C LYS A 62 10.16 -12.55 -10.22
N GLY A 63 9.25 -12.82 -11.16
CA GLY A 63 8.26 -11.85 -11.62
C GLY A 63 7.17 -11.58 -10.58
N LEU A 64 6.30 -10.63 -10.88
CA LEU A 64 5.09 -10.41 -10.10
C LEU A 64 4.13 -11.59 -10.28
N GLU A 65 3.65 -12.12 -9.17
CA GLU A 65 2.70 -13.23 -9.11
C GLU A 65 1.41 -12.75 -8.45
N TYR A 66 0.29 -13.03 -9.11
CA TYR A 66 -1.02 -12.55 -8.68
C TYR A 66 -1.60 -13.41 -7.55
N ILE A 67 -2.06 -12.76 -6.47
CA ILE A 67 -2.72 -13.42 -5.32
C ILE A 67 -4.23 -13.35 -5.47
N GLY A 68 -4.77 -12.16 -5.74
CA GLY A 68 -6.21 -11.94 -5.73
C GLY A 68 -6.57 -10.47 -5.76
N TYR A 69 -7.87 -10.18 -5.84
CA TYR A 69 -8.37 -8.82 -5.75
C TYR A 69 -9.74 -8.78 -5.05
N ILE A 70 -10.06 -7.61 -4.52
CA ILE A 70 -11.39 -7.26 -4.03
C ILE A 70 -11.96 -6.14 -4.88
N SER A 71 -13.17 -6.35 -5.41
CA SER A 71 -13.87 -5.34 -6.21
C SER A 71 -14.34 -4.17 -5.36
N SER A 72 -14.76 -3.07 -5.99
CA SER A 72 -15.39 -1.94 -5.28
C SER A 72 -16.64 -2.38 -4.50
N GLY A 73 -17.41 -3.34 -5.06
CA GLY A 73 -18.59 -3.95 -4.42
C GLY A 73 -18.28 -5.04 -3.39
N GLY A 74 -17.01 -5.32 -3.09
CA GLY A 74 -16.61 -6.26 -2.03
C GLY A 74 -16.49 -7.72 -2.45
N SER A 75 -16.73 -8.06 -3.72
CA SER A 75 -16.52 -9.42 -4.22
C SER A 75 -15.02 -9.73 -4.27
N THR A 76 -14.61 -10.90 -3.76
CA THR A 76 -13.21 -11.33 -3.75
C THR A 76 -12.96 -12.44 -4.76
N TYR A 77 -11.81 -12.37 -5.43
CA TYR A 77 -11.33 -13.40 -6.33
C TYR A 77 -9.88 -13.72 -6.03
N TYR A 78 -9.54 -15.00 -6.05
CA TYR A 78 -8.24 -15.50 -5.65
C TYR A 78 -7.60 -16.29 -6.79
N ALA A 79 -6.28 -16.26 -6.87
CA ALA A 79 -5.54 -17.20 -7.69
C ALA A 79 -5.70 -18.61 -7.11
N SER A 80 -5.72 -19.63 -7.98
CA SER A 80 -6.02 -21.00 -7.57
C SER A 80 -5.04 -21.57 -6.52
N TRP A 81 -3.80 -21.09 -6.52
CA TRP A 81 -2.74 -21.56 -5.64
C TRP A 81 -2.78 -20.98 -4.22
N VAL A 82 -3.62 -19.96 -3.94
CA VAL A 82 -3.79 -19.35 -2.61
C VAL A 82 -5.12 -19.65 -1.92
N ILE A 83 -6.02 -20.36 -2.60
CA ILE A 83 -7.34 -20.66 -2.05
C ILE A 83 -7.20 -21.43 -0.73
N GLY A 84 -7.90 -20.96 0.31
CA GLY A 84 -7.86 -21.53 1.66
C GLY A 84 -6.71 -21.05 2.54
N GLN A 85 -5.74 -20.33 1.99
CA GLN A 85 -4.56 -19.84 2.72
C GLN A 85 -4.57 -18.32 2.94
N PHE A 86 -5.22 -17.56 2.03
CA PHE A 86 -5.28 -16.10 2.09
C PHE A 86 -6.71 -15.62 2.24
N THR A 87 -6.88 -14.51 2.96
CA THR A 87 -8.13 -13.78 3.09
C THR A 87 -7.90 -12.33 2.74
N ILE A 88 -8.64 -11.81 1.76
CA ILE A 88 -8.62 -10.38 1.39
C ILE A 88 -9.88 -9.71 1.93
N SER A 89 -9.70 -8.57 2.58
CA SER A 89 -10.79 -7.70 3.03
C SER A 89 -10.49 -6.24 2.68
N LYS A 90 -11.53 -5.40 2.69
CA LYS A 90 -11.45 -3.95 2.48
C LYS A 90 -12.39 -3.27 3.47
N THR A 91 -11.96 -2.11 3.96
CA THR A 91 -12.74 -1.25 4.86
C THR A 91 -12.84 0.13 4.25
#